data_AF-A0A2N7QG63-F1
#
_entry.id   AF-A0A2N7QG63-F1
#
_cell.length_a   1.000
_cell.length_b   1.000
_cell.length_c   1.000
_cell.angle_alpha   90.00
_cell.angle_beta   90.00
_cell.angle_gamma   90.00
#
_symmetry.space_group_name_H-M   'P 1'
#
loop_
_entity.id
_entity.type
_entity.pdbx_description
1 polymer ?
#
loop_
_entity_poly.entity_id
_entity_poly.type
_entity_poly.pdbx_seq_one_letter_code
_entity_poly.pdbx_strand_id
1 'polypeptide(L)' 'MKRVHVFISGKVQGVWFRSYTEAEAKKLGIKGWVRN' A
#
# COMPACT_ATOMS: atom_id res chain seq x y z
N MET A 1 -8.84 -10.23 14.10
CA MET A 1 -8.04 -9.62 13.01
C MET A 1 -8.93 -8.62 12.27
N LYS A 2 -8.49 -7.36 12.10
CA LYS A 2 -9.25 -6.32 11.39
C LYS A 2 -8.70 -6.15 9.97
N ARG A 3 -9.58 -5.90 9.00
CA ARG A 3 -9.24 -5.59 7.60
C ARG A 3 -9.78 -4.20 7.27
N VAL A 4 -8.98 -3.38 6.62
CA VAL A 4 -9.36 -2.02 6.23
C VAL A 4 -9.11 -1.86 4.73
N HIS A 5 -10.06 -1.24 4.03
CA HIS A 5 -9.92 -0.84 2.63
C HIS A 5 -9.80 0.69 2.60
N VAL A 6 -8.72 1.19 2.00
CA VAL A 6 -8.41 2.63 1.99
C VAL A 6 -8.23 3.12 0.56
N PHE A 7 -8.62 4.37 0.32
CA PHE A 7 -8.39 5.09 -0.92
C PHE A 7 -7.41 6.22 -0.66
N ILE A 8 -6.39 6.34 -1.51
CA ILE A 8 -5.33 7.35 -1.37
C ILE A 8 -5.36 8.22 -2.63
N SER A 9 -5.35 9.54 -2.44
CA SER A 9 -5.39 10.52 -3.53
C SER A 9 -4.23 11.52 -3.43
N GLY A 10 -3.98 12.26 -4.50
CA GLY A 10 -2.85 13.17 -4.63
C GLY A 10 -1.76 12.62 -5.56
N LYS A 11 -0.50 13.03 -5.35
CA LYS A 11 0.63 12.58 -6.16
C LYS A 11 1.10 11.17 -5.74
N VAL A 12 0.37 10.15 -6.18
CA VAL A 12 0.63 8.74 -5.81
C VAL A 12 0.99 7.83 -6.99
N GLN A 13 0.80 8.31 -8.22
CA GLN A 13 1.18 7.59 -9.44
C GLN A 13 2.50 8.14 -10.01
N GLY A 14 3.33 7.26 -10.60
CA GLY A 14 4.63 7.65 -11.14
C GLY A 14 5.72 7.96 -10.09
N VAL A 15 5.45 7.72 -8.81
CA VAL A 15 6.36 8.03 -7.68
C VAL A 15 6.73 6.82 -6.84
N TRP A 16 6.73 5.62 -7.43
CA TRP A 16 7.09 4.36 -6.76
C TRP A 16 6.22 3.96 -5.55
N PHE A 17 5.04 4.59 -5.40
CA PHE A 17 4.16 4.38 -4.25
C PHE A 17 3.83 2.90 -3.98
N ARG A 18 3.42 2.16 -5.02
CA ARG A 18 3.06 0.73 -4.89
C ARG A 18 4.21 -0.12 -4.36
N SER A 19 5.43 0.09 -4.86
CA SER A 19 6.62 -0.65 -4.42
C SER A 19 6.97 -0.36 -2.97
N TYR A 20 6.93 0.92 -2.59
CA TYR A 20 7.13 1.35 -1.21
C TYR A 20 6.09 0.73 -0.26
N THR A 21 4.80 0.79 -0.61
CA THR A 21 3.71 0.19 0.19
C THR A 21 3.89 -1.32 0.36
N GLU A 22 4.27 -2.05 -0.69
CA GLU A 22 4.51 -3.49 -0.60
C GLU A 22 5.70 -3.82 0.32
N ALA A 23 6.82 -3.09 0.19
CA ALA A 23 7.99 -3.27 1.03
C ALA A 23 7.67 -3.02 2.51
N GLU A 24 6.91 -1.97 2.81
CA GLU A 24 6.52 -1.64 4.17
C GLU A 24 5.52 -2.66 4.75
N ALA A 25 4.58 -3.14 3.94
CA ALA A 25 3.67 -4.22 4.33
C ALA A 25 4.43 -5.51 4.69
N LYS A 26 5.48 -5.86 3.93
CA LYS A 26 6.35 -7.01 4.22
C LYS A 26 7.09 -6.84 5.56
N LYS A 27 7.65 -5.66 5.83
CA LYS A 27 8.33 -5.38 7.11
C LYS A 27 7.39 -5.48 8.30
N LEU A 28 6.16 -5.02 8.15
CA LEU A 28 5.14 -5.02 9.21
C LEU A 28 4.36 -6.34 9.30
N GLY A 29 4.61 -7.31 8.42
CA GLY A 29 3.87 -8.57 8.37
C GLY A 29 2.39 -8.42 7.96
N ILE A 30 2.05 -7.32 7.29
CA ILE A 30 0.68 -7.02 6.84
C ILE A 30 0.41 -7.74 5.53
N LYS A 31 -0.71 -8.48 5.48
CA LYS A 31 -1.18 -9.17 4.27
C LYS A 31 -2.25 -8.32 3.57
N GLY A 32 -2.13 -8.16 2.25
CA GLY A 32 -3.07 -7.38 1.45
C GLY A 32 -2.59 -7.16 0.03
N TRP A 33 -3.14 -6.14 -0.62
CA TRP A 33 -2.78 -5.71 -1.96
C TRP A 33 -2.71 -4.18 -2.03
N VAL A 34 -1.99 -3.67 -3.03
CA VAL A 34 -1.99 -2.26 -3.42
C VAL A 34 -2.16 -2.20 -4.93
N ARG A 35 -3.03 -1.31 -5.42
CA ARG A 35 -3.29 -1.15 -6.86
C ARG A 35 -3.57 0.32 -7.17
N ASN A 36 -3.26 0.73 -8.40
CA ASN A 36 -3.78 1.97 -8.98
C ASN A 36 -5.22 1.75 -9.45
#